data_AF-A0A954TEU4-F1
#
_entry.id   AF-A0A954TEU4-F1
#
_cell.length_a   1.000
_cell.length_b   1.000
_cell.length_c   1.000
_cell.angle_alpha   90.00
_cell.angle_beta   90.00
_cell.angle_gamma   90.00
#
_symmetry.space_group_name_H-M   'P 1'
#
loop_
_entity.id
_entity.type
_entity.pdbx_description
1 polymer ?
#
loop_
_entity_poly.entity_id
_entity_poly.type
_entity_poly.pdbx_seq_one_letter_code
_entity_poly.pdbx_strand_id
1 'polypeptide(L)'
;MIAIATNGPIYLYSHPTDMRKSFSGLAGIVRNELDKSPSDGSLFLFINRRQDKLKALYWDRDGMALWYKSLEQVTIAPPPSTISKSTASTCIRWVS
;
A
#
# COMPACT_ATOMS: atom_id res chain seq x y z
N MET A 1 11.30 -13.15 8.26
CA MET A 1 10.30 -12.82 7.22
C MET A 1 9.02 -12.47 7.96
N ILE A 2 8.52 -11.24 7.85
CA ILE A 2 7.25 -10.85 8.51
C ILE A 2 6.12 -11.21 7.54
N ALA A 3 5.29 -12.18 7.90
CA ALA A 3 4.06 -12.47 7.19
C ALA A 3 2.97 -11.53 7.73
N ILE A 4 2.55 -10.55 6.93
CA ILE A 4 1.45 -9.66 7.30
C ILE A 4 0.16 -10.36 6.87
N ALA A 5 -0.61 -10.88 7.82
CA ALA A 5 -1.89 -11.50 7.55
C ALA A 5 -2.96 -10.42 7.38
N THR A 6 -3.00 -9.79 6.21
CA THR A 6 -4.07 -8.82 5.90
C THR A 6 -5.24 -9.59 5.32
N ASN A 7 -6.34 -9.69 6.06
CA ASN A 7 -7.56 -10.33 5.56
C ASN A 7 -8.37 -9.40 4.61
N GLY A 8 -7.91 -8.15 4.45
CA GLY A 8 -8.51 -7.13 3.61
C GLY A 8 -7.83 -6.93 2.25
N PRO A 9 -8.41 -6.07 1.39
CA PRO A 9 -7.83 -5.73 0.10
C PRO A 9 -6.51 -4.96 0.24
N ILE A 10 -5.67 -5.04 -0.79
CA ILE A 10 -4.42 -4.29 -0.88
C ILE A 10 -4.58 -3.15 -1.88
N TYR A 11 -4.27 -1.95 -1.43
CA TYR A 11 -4.30 -0.74 -2.24
C TYR A 11 -2.89 -0.21 -2.44
N LEU A 12 -2.53 0.06 -3.70
CA LEU A 12 -1.29 0.76 -4.04
C LEU A 12 -1.65 2.19 -4.42
N TYR A 13 -1.11 3.14 -3.67
CA TYR A 13 -1.23 4.56 -4.00
C TYR A 13 -0.23 4.90 -5.10
N SER A 14 -0.74 5.32 -6.27
CA SER A 14 0.04 5.48 -7.51
C SER A 14 0.92 6.74 -7.55
N HIS A 15 0.66 7.73 -6.69
CA HIS A 15 1.42 8.97 -6.68
C HIS A 15 2.66 8.90 -5.78
N PRO A 16 3.75 9.62 -6.14
CA PRO A 16 4.94 9.70 -5.29
C PRO A 16 4.62 10.25 -3.91
N THR A 17 4.85 9.44 -2.88
CA THR A 17 4.61 9.85 -1.49
C THR A 17 5.87 10.39 -0.85
N ASP A 18 5.74 11.48 -0.08
CA ASP A 18 6.80 11.92 0.83
C ASP A 18 7.01 10.88 1.94
N MET A 19 8.11 10.13 1.86
CA MET A 19 8.47 9.09 2.83
C MET A 19 8.87 9.63 4.21
N ARG A 20 8.88 10.95 4.41
CA ARG A 20 9.00 11.56 5.73
C ARG A 20 7.70 11.46 6.53
N LYS A 21 6.55 11.26 5.88
CA LYS A 21 5.25 11.09 6.55
C LYS A 21 5.22 9.78 7.36
N SER A 22 4.80 9.88 8.62
CA SER A 22 4.52 8.74 9.51
C SER A 22 3.01 8.43 9.52
N PHE A 23 2.50 7.76 10.56
CA PHE A 23 1.10 7.33 10.71
C PHE A 23 0.08 8.39 10.30
N SER A 24 0.04 9.54 10.99
CA SER A 24 -0.99 10.57 10.75
C SER A 24 -0.95 11.14 9.33
N GLY A 25 0.26 11.34 8.78
CA GLY A 25 0.43 11.88 7.44
C GLY A 25 -0.01 10.91 6.35
N LEU A 26 0.29 9.62 6.51
CA LEU A 26 -0.13 8.58 5.57
C LEU A 26 -1.62 8.27 5.72
N ALA A 27 -2.14 8.20 6.95
CA ALA A 27 -3.56 8.05 7.24
C ALA A 27 -4.38 9.22 6.68
N GLY A 28 -3.81 10.43 6.65
CA GLY A 28 -4.41 11.59 5.97
C GLY A 28 -4.54 11.38 4.47
N ILE A 29 -3.52 10.83 3.80
CA ILE A 29 -3.59 10.49 2.37
C ILE A 29 -4.67 9.44 2.11
N VAL A 30 -4.73 8.38 2.92
CA VAL A 30 -5.77 7.34 2.78
C VAL A 30 -7.18 7.93 2.88
N ARG A 31 -7.42 8.84 3.82
CA ARG A 31 -8.74 9.47 3.99
C ARG A 31 -9.05 10.45 2.86
N ASN A 32 -8.09 11.31 2.52
CA ASN A 32 -8.36 12.45 1.65
C ASN A 32 -8.27 12.10 0.16
N GLU A 33 -7.41 11.15 -0.20
CA GLU A 33 -7.11 10.83 -1.60
C GLU A 33 -7.67 9.48 -2.03
N LEU A 34 -7.72 8.50 -1.12
CA LEU A 34 -8.28 7.18 -1.42
C LEU A 34 -9.74 7.04 -0.97
N ASP A 35 -10.30 8.04 -0.29
CA ASP A 35 -11.64 8.05 0.33
C ASP A 35 -11.92 6.77 1.14
N LYS A 36 -10.93 6.38 1.95
CA LYS A 36 -10.96 5.13 2.73
C LYS A 36 -10.65 5.38 4.20
N SER A 37 -11.07 4.43 5.03
CA SER A 37 -10.66 4.41 6.43
C SER A 37 -9.35 3.65 6.59
N PRO A 38 -8.29 4.24 7.19
CA PRO A 38 -7.05 3.54 7.51
C PRO A 38 -7.22 2.36 8.48
N SER A 39 -8.38 2.25 9.13
CA SER A 39 -8.72 1.20 10.09
C SER A 39 -9.66 0.11 9.55
N ASP A 40 -9.92 0.09 8.24
CA ASP A 40 -10.83 -0.88 7.61
C ASP A 40 -10.23 -2.29 7.42
N GLY A 41 -9.01 -2.53 7.91
CA GLY A 41 -8.29 -3.79 7.77
C GLY A 41 -7.61 -3.98 6.41
N SER A 42 -7.63 -2.96 5.54
CA SER A 42 -6.90 -2.96 4.27
C SER A 42 -5.43 -2.64 4.46
N LEU A 43 -4.61 -3.05 3.48
CA LEU A 43 -3.20 -2.70 3.40
C LEU A 43 -2.99 -1.56 2.40
N PHE A 44 -2.43 -0.45 2.84
CA PHE A 44 -2.13 0.70 2.00
C PHE A 44 -0.63 0.78 1.73
N LEU A 45 -0.25 0.63 0.47
CA LEU A 45 1.13 0.68 -0.01
C LEU A 45 1.46 2.05 -0.59
N PHE A 46 2.59 2.61 -0.17
CA PHE A 46 3.11 3.90 -0.62
C PHE A 46 4.52 3.73 -1.15
N ILE A 47 4.77 4.28 -2.32
CA ILE A 47 6.08 4.29 -2.97
C ILE A 47 6.58 5.73 -3.12
N ASN A 48 7.90 5.91 -3.02
CA ASN A 48 8.49 7.22 -3.23
C ASN A 48 8.74 7.47 -4.72
N ARG A 49 9.12 8.70 -5.08
CA ARG A 49 9.39 9.08 -6.47
C ARG A 49 10.47 8.23 -7.14
N ARG A 50 11.50 7.82 -6.40
CA ARG A 50 12.60 6.99 -6.91
C ARG A 50 12.27 5.49 -6.92
N GLN A 51 11.10 5.11 -6.39
CA GLN A 51 10.63 3.73 -6.23
C GLN A 51 11.58 2.81 -5.44
N ASP A 52 12.56 3.36 -4.72
CA ASP A 52 13.52 2.62 -3.90
C ASP A 52 13.05 2.45 -2.44
N LYS A 53 11.85 2.97 -2.10
CA LYS A 53 11.29 2.97 -0.75
C LYS A 53 9.80 2.66 -0.79
N LEU A 54 9.41 1.70 0.04
CA LEU A 54 8.03 1.23 0.20
C LEU A 54 7.61 1.35 1.66
N LYS A 55 6.48 1.98 1.91
CA LYS A 55 5.78 1.92 3.20
C LYS A 55 4.46 1.17 3.05
N ALA A 56 4.12 0.37 4.06
CA ALA A 56 2.84 -0.30 4.16
C ALA A 56 2.16 0.12 5.46
N LEU A 57 1.02 0.80 5.35
CA LEU A 57 0.18 1.19 6.48
C LEU A 57 -1.01 0.25 6.56
N TYR A 58 -1.27 -0.30 7.75
CA TYR A 58 -2.46 -1.11 8.01
C TYR A 58 -2.86 -0.99 9.48
N TRP A 59 -4.09 -1.42 9.77
CA TRP A 59 -4.56 -1.59 11.13
C TRP A 59 -4.32 -3.03 11.56
N ASP A 60 -3.47 -3.21 12.56
CA ASP A 60 -3.30 -4.45 13.29
C ASP A 60 -4.36 -4.55 14.41
N ARG A 61 -4.44 -5.69 15.11
CA ARG A 61 -5.47 -5.95 16.13
C ARG A 61 -5.68 -4.80 17.12
N ASP A 62 -4.58 -4.21 17.58
CA ASP A 62 -4.59 -3.21 18.66
C ASP A 62 -4.23 -1.79 18.20
N GLY A 63 -3.93 -1.58 16.91
CA GLY A 63 -3.56 -0.25 16.44
C GLY A 63 -2.96 -0.18 15.04
N MET A 64 -2.59 1.04 14.64
CA MET A 64 -1.92 1.25 13.35
C MET A 64 -0.50 0.70 13.36
N ALA A 65 -0.18 -0.09 12.35
CA ALA A 65 1.15 -0.58 12.07
C ALA A 65 1.69 0.03 10.77
N LEU A 66 2.98 0.35 10.79
CA LEU A 66 3.70 0.88 9.64
C LEU A 66 4.93 0.04 9.40
N TRP A 67 4.97 -0.59 8.24
CA TRP A 67 6.17 -1.28 7.77
C TRP A 67 6.90 -0.41 6.75
N TYR A 68 8.23 -0.41 6.81
CA TYR A 68 9.07 0.37 5.92
C TYR A 68 10.21 -0.49 5.40
N LYS A 69 10.35 -0.54 4.07
CA LYS A 69 11.39 -1.30 3.39
C LYS A 69 12.09 -0.43 2.35
N SER A 70 13.42 -0.46 2.38
CA SER A 70 14.25 0.03 1.28
C SER A 70 14.41 -1.11 0.26
N LEU A 71 14.23 -0.79 -1.01
CA LEU A 71 14.28 -1.73 -2.11
C LEU A 71 15.49 -1.40 -2.98
N GLU A 72 16.25 -2.43 -3.32
CA GLU A 72 17.41 -2.33 -4.20
C GLU A 72 16.91 -2.52 -5.63
N GLN A 73 16.72 -1.41 -6.35
CA GLN A 73 16.13 -1.31 -7.70
C GLN A 73 14.77 -2.01 -7.89
N VAL A 74 13.73 -1.18 -7.88
CA VAL A 74 12.38 -1.62 -8.23
C VAL A 74 12.10 -1.23 -9.68
N THR A 75 11.89 -2.23 -10.54
CA THR A 75 11.13 -2.03 -11.77
C THR A 75 9.67 -2.32 -11.43
N ILE A 76 8.90 -1.31 -10.98
CA ILE A 76 7.44 -1.44 -10.96
C ILE A 76 7.01 -1.31 -12.42
N ALA A 77 6.84 -2.45 -13.09
CA ALA A 77 6.14 -2.48 -14.36
C ALA A 77 4.65 -2.17 -14.07
N PRO A 78 4.03 -1.20 -14.79
CA PRO A 78 2.58 -1.06 -14.74
C PRO A 78 1.93 -2.38 -15.16
N PRO A 79 0.76 -2.75 -14.60
CA PRO A 79 0.13 -4.01 -14.95
C PRO A 79 -0.13 -4.05 -16.46
N PRO A 80 0.20 -5.15 -17.16
CA PRO A 80 -0.24 -5.32 -18.53
C PRO A 80 -1.77 -5.27 -18.54
N SER A 81 -2.33 -4.46 -19.45
CA SER A 81 -3.76 -4.29 -19.63
C SER A 81 -4.40 -5.59 -20.17
N THR A 82 -4.54 -6.63 -19.37
CA THR A 82 -5.37 -7.79 -19.73
C THR A 82 -5.91 -8.49 -18.49
N ILE A 83 -7.24 -8.45 -18.38
CA ILE A 83 -8.06 -9.20 -17.44
C ILE A 83 -7.82 -10.70 -17.69
N SER A 84 -7.51 -11.47 -16.64
CA SER A 84 -7.86 -12.89 -16.59
C SER A 84 -8.15 -13.33 -15.16
N LYS A 85 -9.30 -14.00 -15.02
CA LYS A 85 -9.81 -14.60 -13.78
C LYS A 85 -8.99 -15.84 -13.43
N SER A 86 -8.94 -16.13 -12.11
CA SER A 86 -8.60 -17.42 -11.48
C SER A 86 -7.22 -17.51 -10.80
N THR A 87 -7.25 -18.05 -9.57
CA THR A 87 -6.16 -18.44 -8.66
C THR A 87 -5.70 -17.36 -7.69
N ALA A 88 -6.30 -17.36 -6.49
CA ALA A 88 -5.85 -16.75 -5.21
C ALA A 88 -4.92 -15.53 -5.36
N SER A 89 -5.31 -14.61 -6.23
CA SER A 89 -4.51 -13.47 -6.60
C SER A 89 -4.90 -12.37 -5.64
N THR A 90 -3.97 -12.01 -4.77
CA THR A 90 -4.01 -10.75 -4.02
C THR A 90 -4.21 -9.63 -5.03
N CYS A 91 -5.47 -9.27 -5.30
CA CYS A 91 -5.81 -8.21 -6.23
C CYS A 91 -5.33 -6.90 -5.63
N ILE A 92 -4.14 -6.46 -6.04
CA ILE A 92 -3.68 -5.10 -5.80
C ILE A 92 -4.59 -4.21 -6.64
N ARG A 93 -5.54 -3.55 -5.97
CA ARG A 93 -6.47 -2.65 -6.64
C ARG A 93 -5.78 -1.30 -6.79
N TRP A 94 -5.51 -0.93 -8.03
CA TRP A 94 -5.01 0.39 -8.36
C TRP A 94 -6.11 1.41 -8.06
N VAL A 95 -5.77 2.45 -7.30
CA VAL A 95 -6.65 3.58 -7.03
C VAL A 95 -5.88 4.81 -7.50
N SER A 96 -6.40 5.43 -8.57
CA SER A 96 -5.92 6.71 -9.12
C SER A 96 -6.54 7.87 -8.36
#